data_AF-A0A1I4FBK3-F1
#
_entry.id   AF-A0A1I4FBK3-F1
#
_cell.length_a   1.000
_cell.length_b   1.000
_cell.length_c   1.000
_cell.angle_alpha   90.00
_cell.angle_beta   90.00
_cell.angle_gamma   90.00
#
_symmetry.space_group_name_H-M   'P 1'
#
loop_
_entity.id
_entity.type
_entity.pdbx_description
1 polymer ?
#
loop_
_entity_poly.entity_id
_entity_poly.type
_entity_poly.pdbx_seq_one_letter_code
_entity_poly.pdbx_strand_id
1 'polypeptide(L)'
;MMGFRAVWGGLAMLCALVIPLQAESPPPFPDFSAKRVTPPKPGQSKRITVQITPTTPETVGVVASIPTPEAGAQVVPLGIYGWFWSAISPDVGDAGPGRLEPALVAIGNAPAEARVKTPRLDELRATIEAYGTDILLATIGTQVSPALALAVIAVESGGRSDAVSSAGAQGLMQLMPATAERFGVDDPLVAKDNIGGGVRFLDFLMTEFDRDPILVLAGYNAGENSIPAHDGVPPFAETRDYVPKVLAAFQVAKALCVTPPELITDGCVFARH
;
A
#
# COMPACT_ATOMS: atom_id res chain seq x y z
N MET A 1 10.51 -68.10 -57.21
CA MET A 1 10.88 -68.46 -55.82
C MET A 1 11.63 -67.28 -55.23
N MET A 2 11.05 -66.64 -54.21
CA MET A 2 11.49 -65.36 -53.64
C MET A 2 12.90 -65.43 -53.06
N GLY A 3 13.74 -64.45 -53.41
CA GLY A 3 15.02 -64.17 -52.77
C GLY A 3 14.86 -63.15 -51.64
N PHE A 4 15.36 -63.48 -50.46
CA PHE A 4 15.51 -62.57 -49.34
C PHE A 4 16.65 -61.57 -49.62
N ARG A 5 16.36 -60.27 -49.53
CA ARG A 5 17.37 -59.24 -49.27
C ARG A 5 16.84 -58.32 -48.17
N ALA A 6 17.52 -58.34 -47.04
CA ALA A 6 17.29 -57.46 -45.90
C ALA A 6 17.65 -56.02 -46.28
N VAL A 7 16.76 -55.08 -45.99
CA VAL A 7 17.04 -53.64 -46.03
C VAL A 7 17.01 -53.13 -44.60
N TRP A 8 18.17 -52.70 -44.13
CA TRP A 8 18.36 -51.98 -42.87
C TRP A 8 17.81 -50.57 -43.01
N GLY A 9 16.77 -50.22 -42.24
CA GLY A 9 16.32 -48.85 -42.09
C GLY A 9 17.18 -48.13 -41.05
N GLY A 10 18.07 -47.24 -41.51
CA GLY A 10 18.86 -46.38 -40.66
C GLY A 10 17.99 -45.35 -39.93
N LEU A 11 18.07 -45.34 -38.60
CA LEU A 11 17.47 -44.33 -37.74
C LEU A 11 18.33 -43.04 -37.84
N ALA A 12 17.83 -42.01 -38.51
CA ALA A 12 18.47 -40.70 -38.54
C ALA A 12 18.23 -39.98 -37.20
N MET A 13 19.25 -39.98 -36.35
CA MET A 13 19.28 -39.22 -35.09
C MET A 13 19.61 -37.76 -35.41
N LEU A 14 18.61 -36.87 -35.40
CA LEU A 14 18.84 -35.43 -35.42
C LEU A 14 19.42 -35.01 -34.06
N CYS A 15 20.74 -34.83 -33.99
CA CYS A 15 21.38 -34.13 -32.88
C CYS A 15 21.03 -32.63 -32.97
N ALA A 16 20.13 -32.17 -32.10
CA ALA A 16 19.98 -30.75 -31.83
C ALA A 16 21.25 -30.24 -31.12
N LEU A 17 22.07 -29.46 -31.82
CA LEU A 17 23.16 -28.69 -31.22
C LEU A 17 22.55 -27.63 -30.31
N VAL A 18 22.58 -27.89 -29.00
CA VAL A 18 22.28 -26.89 -27.97
C VAL A 18 23.50 -25.97 -27.89
N ILE A 19 23.37 -24.76 -28.45
CA ILE A 19 24.34 -23.69 -28.26
C ILE A 19 24.12 -23.15 -26.85
N PRO A 20 25.12 -23.18 -25.93
CA PRO A 20 24.99 -22.53 -24.64
C PRO A 20 24.99 -21.02 -24.87
N LEU A 21 23.87 -20.36 -24.57
CA LEU A 21 23.83 -18.92 -24.34
C LEU A 21 24.70 -18.63 -23.11
N GLN A 22 25.92 -18.14 -23.32
CA GLN A 22 26.71 -17.57 -22.24
C GLN A 22 26.06 -16.23 -21.85
N ALA A 23 25.56 -16.16 -20.62
CA ALA A 23 25.16 -14.90 -20.02
C ALA A 23 26.40 -14.01 -19.88
N GLU A 24 26.40 -12.86 -20.54
CA GLU A 24 27.46 -11.88 -20.40
C GLU A 24 27.39 -11.31 -18.99
N SER A 25 28.52 -11.40 -18.25
CA SER A 25 28.57 -10.90 -16.89
C SER A 25 28.43 -9.37 -16.91
N PRO A 26 27.64 -8.77 -16.00
CA PRO A 26 27.51 -7.32 -15.94
C PRO A 26 28.89 -6.68 -15.74
N PRO A 27 29.12 -5.48 -16.31
CA PRO A 27 30.41 -4.81 -16.19
C PRO A 27 30.75 -4.57 -14.72
N PRO A 28 32.04 -4.68 -14.33
CA PRO A 28 32.47 -4.42 -12.97
C PRO A 28 32.18 -2.97 -12.57
N PHE A 29 31.83 -2.77 -11.30
CA PHE A 29 31.63 -1.43 -10.75
C PHE A 29 32.91 -0.58 -10.91
N PRO A 30 32.78 0.73 -11.16
CA PRO A 30 33.92 1.63 -11.22
C PRO A 30 34.65 1.67 -9.86
N ASP A 31 35.99 1.71 -9.91
CA ASP A 31 36.84 1.77 -8.72
C ASP A 31 36.53 3.00 -7.86
N PHE A 32 36.15 2.77 -6.60
CA PHE A 32 35.95 3.83 -5.62
C PHE A 32 37.26 4.13 -4.88
N SER A 33 37.78 5.36 -5.05
CA SER A 33 38.91 5.87 -4.27
C SER A 33 38.40 6.83 -3.19
N ALA A 34 38.39 6.38 -1.94
CA ALA A 34 38.11 7.26 -0.81
C ALA A 34 39.32 8.19 -0.56
N LYS A 35 39.25 9.44 -1.02
CA LYS A 35 40.21 10.47 -0.58
C LYS A 35 40.00 10.77 0.91
N ARG A 36 40.93 10.28 1.73
CA ARG A 36 40.97 10.57 3.17
C ARG A 36 41.42 12.02 3.37
N VAL A 37 40.51 12.89 3.78
CA VAL A 37 40.83 14.29 4.12
C VAL A 37 41.23 14.35 5.59
N THR A 38 42.41 14.90 5.87
CA THR A 38 42.91 15.07 7.24
C THR A 38 42.14 16.20 7.93
N PRO A 39 41.71 16.04 9.19
CA PRO A 39 41.08 17.12 9.95
C PRO A 39 42.03 18.32 10.11
N PRO A 40 41.52 19.56 10.07
CA PRO A 40 42.33 20.75 10.34
C PRO A 40 42.82 20.75 11.79
N LYS A 41 44.04 21.26 12.01
CA LYS A 41 44.68 21.34 13.34
C LYS A 41 43.83 22.19 14.32
N PRO A 42 43.78 21.83 15.61
CA PRO A 42 43.03 22.60 16.60
C PRO A 42 43.53 24.05 16.68
N GLY A 43 42.63 25.04 16.57
CA GLY A 43 42.91 26.44 16.89
C GLY A 43 42.84 27.47 15.75
N GLN A 44 42.30 27.16 14.57
CA GLN A 44 42.03 28.19 13.55
C GLN A 44 40.54 28.27 13.16
N SER A 45 39.88 29.32 13.63
CA SER A 45 38.62 29.82 13.05
C SER A 45 38.86 31.28 12.62
N LYS A 46 38.75 31.57 11.32
CA LYS A 46 38.53 32.95 10.86
C LYS A 46 37.10 33.32 11.24
N ARG A 47 36.92 34.21 12.21
CA ARG A 47 35.62 34.70 12.67
C ARG A 47 35.07 35.69 11.64
N ILE A 48 33.86 35.44 11.13
CA ILE A 48 33.04 36.46 10.48
C ILE A 48 32.23 37.12 11.60
N THR A 49 32.49 38.40 11.85
CA THR A 49 31.75 39.21 12.82
C THR A 49 30.41 39.59 12.20
N VAL A 50 29.32 38.93 12.61
CA VAL A 50 27.96 39.43 12.39
C VAL A 50 27.47 39.97 13.73
N GLN A 51 27.34 41.29 13.83
CA GLN A 51 26.66 41.92 14.95
C GLN A 51 25.15 41.78 14.76
N ILE A 52 24.47 41.18 15.73
CA ILE A 52 23.01 41.24 15.85
C ILE A 52 22.70 41.81 17.23
N THR A 53 22.09 42.99 17.21
CA THR A 53 21.53 43.69 18.37
C THR A 53 20.41 42.83 18.98
N PRO A 54 20.35 42.62 20.32
CA PRO A 54 19.23 41.92 20.93
C PRO A 54 18.03 42.87 21.01
N THR A 55 16.91 42.50 20.39
CA THR A 55 15.60 43.10 20.68
C THR A 55 14.80 42.10 21.49
N THR A 56 14.50 42.48 22.74
CA THR A 56 13.66 41.73 23.68
C THR A 56 12.19 41.75 23.23
N PRO A 57 11.51 40.60 23.25
CA PRO A 57 10.08 40.55 23.56
C PRO A 57 9.88 40.13 25.02
N GLU A 58 9.02 40.85 25.72
CA GLU A 58 8.61 40.59 27.10
C GLU A 58 7.94 39.22 27.27
N THR A 59 8.10 38.72 28.49
CA THR A 59 7.80 37.38 29.01
C THR A 59 6.31 37.06 29.15
N VAL A 60 5.93 35.80 28.84
CA VAL A 60 4.97 35.04 29.65
C VAL A 60 5.52 33.63 29.85
N GLY A 61 5.59 33.20 31.10
CA GLY A 61 6.36 32.07 31.56
C GLY A 61 5.70 30.70 31.49
N VAL A 62 6.36 29.79 32.21
CA VAL A 62 6.06 28.39 32.53
C VAL A 62 6.74 27.36 31.63
N VAL A 63 7.93 26.97 32.08
CA VAL A 63 8.50 25.63 31.89
C VAL A 63 7.53 24.64 32.55
N ALA A 64 6.86 23.79 31.77
CA ALA A 64 6.11 22.66 32.31
C ALA A 64 6.96 21.38 32.15
N SER A 65 7.25 20.78 33.29
CA SER A 65 7.87 19.48 33.49
C SER A 65 7.18 18.40 32.64
N ILE A 66 7.95 17.52 32.01
CA ILE A 66 7.43 16.26 31.45
C ILE A 66 7.01 15.38 32.64
N PRO A 67 5.74 14.98 32.78
CA PRO A 67 5.37 13.96 33.74
C PRO A 67 5.74 12.59 33.19
N THR A 68 6.30 11.75 34.07
CA THR A 68 6.32 10.29 33.95
C THR A 68 4.94 9.78 33.52
N PRO A 69 4.81 8.77 32.64
CA PRO A 69 3.49 8.32 32.22
C PRO A 69 2.78 7.66 33.40
N GLU A 70 1.82 8.38 33.97
CA GLU A 70 0.77 7.81 34.80
C GLU A 70 -0.15 6.99 33.90
N ALA A 71 -0.37 5.73 34.30
CA ALA A 71 -1.33 4.84 33.66
C ALA A 71 -2.73 5.47 33.71
N GLY A 72 -3.24 5.91 32.55
CA GLY A 72 -4.62 6.40 32.43
C GLY A 72 -4.81 7.61 31.52
N ALA A 73 -4.24 7.63 30.31
CA ALA A 73 -4.63 8.61 29.30
C ALA A 73 -5.98 8.19 28.68
N GLN A 74 -7.03 8.97 28.92
CA GLN A 74 -8.29 8.82 28.20
C GLN A 74 -8.07 9.20 26.74
N VAL A 75 -8.20 8.22 25.85
CA VAL A 75 -8.05 8.38 24.39
C VAL A 75 -9.18 9.26 23.87
N VAL A 76 -8.85 10.50 23.46
CA VAL A 76 -9.78 11.33 22.69
C VAL A 76 -10.06 10.61 21.37
N PRO A 77 -11.33 10.39 20.99
CA PRO A 77 -11.63 9.71 19.73
C PRO A 77 -11.14 10.56 18.56
N LEU A 78 -10.14 10.06 17.85
CA LEU A 78 -9.64 10.68 16.61
C LEU A 78 -10.52 10.21 15.45
N GLY A 79 -11.15 11.16 14.76
CA GLY A 79 -12.07 10.88 13.65
C GLY A 79 -13.49 10.49 14.10
N ILE A 80 -14.38 10.33 13.12
CA ILE A 80 -15.77 9.90 13.35
C ILE A 80 -15.82 8.45 13.86
N TYR A 81 -14.83 7.64 13.48
CA TYR A 81 -14.75 6.23 13.86
C TYR A 81 -13.78 5.98 15.03
N GLY A 82 -13.65 6.92 15.97
CA GLY A 82 -12.81 6.75 17.16
C GLY A 82 -13.12 5.48 17.99
N TRP A 83 -14.37 4.99 17.94
CA TRP A 83 -14.77 3.73 18.57
C TRP A 83 -14.03 2.50 17.99
N PHE A 84 -13.67 2.52 16.71
CA PHE A 84 -12.95 1.41 16.06
C PHE A 84 -11.56 1.24 16.69
N TRP A 85 -10.88 2.35 16.95
CA TRP A 85 -9.55 2.41 17.55
C TRP A 85 -9.53 2.07 19.05
N SER A 86 -10.70 1.93 19.68
CA SER A 86 -10.81 1.38 21.04
C SER A 86 -10.78 -0.16 21.04
N ALA A 87 -11.11 -0.80 19.92
CA ALA A 87 -11.10 -2.25 19.76
C ALA A 87 -9.88 -2.75 18.98
N ILE A 88 -9.39 -1.96 18.04
CA ILE A 88 -8.26 -2.29 17.18
C ILE A 88 -7.11 -1.34 17.50
N SER A 89 -6.02 -1.89 18.03
CA SER A 89 -4.79 -1.13 18.29
C SER A 89 -4.32 -0.42 17.01
N PRO A 90 -3.81 0.81 17.07
CA PRO A 90 -3.14 1.43 15.93
C PRO A 90 -1.64 1.15 15.85
N ASP A 91 -1.07 0.52 16.87
CA ASP A 91 0.37 0.47 17.06
C ASP A 91 1.02 -0.60 16.18
N VAL A 92 2.26 -0.34 15.75
CA VAL A 92 3.04 -1.29 14.94
C VAL A 92 3.42 -2.54 15.73
N GLY A 93 3.48 -2.46 17.07
CA GLY A 93 3.81 -3.60 17.94
C GLY A 93 2.78 -4.73 17.91
N ASP A 94 1.54 -4.43 17.52
CA ASP A 94 0.46 -5.40 17.37
C ASP A 94 0.28 -5.87 15.92
N ALA A 95 1.15 -5.46 15.01
CA ALA A 95 0.99 -5.72 13.58
C ALA A 95 1.00 -7.22 13.23
N GLY A 96 0.14 -7.59 12.29
CA GLY A 96 0.12 -8.89 11.67
C GLY A 96 -1.14 -9.14 10.84
N PRO A 97 -1.10 -10.10 9.90
CA PRO A 97 -2.23 -10.38 9.01
C PRO A 97 -3.50 -10.83 9.76
N GLY A 98 -3.35 -11.38 10.97
CA GLY A 98 -4.45 -11.82 11.83
C GLY A 98 -5.35 -10.70 12.35
N ARG A 99 -4.98 -9.41 12.17
CA ARG A 99 -5.81 -8.27 12.60
C ARG A 99 -7.07 -8.05 11.76
N LEU A 100 -7.17 -8.70 10.61
CA LEU A 100 -8.31 -8.52 9.70
C LEU A 100 -9.63 -8.96 10.33
N GLU A 101 -9.71 -10.20 10.81
CA GLU A 101 -10.96 -10.75 11.35
C GLU A 101 -11.46 -9.95 12.57
N PRO A 102 -10.64 -9.66 13.60
CA PRO A 102 -11.05 -8.78 14.69
C PRO A 102 -11.54 -7.42 14.22
N ALA A 103 -10.90 -6.82 13.22
CA ALA A 103 -11.30 -5.51 12.68
C ALA A 103 -12.65 -5.56 11.95
N LEU A 104 -12.90 -6.62 11.17
CA LEU A 104 -14.20 -6.83 10.51
C LEU A 104 -15.31 -7.11 11.53
N VAL A 105 -15.01 -7.87 12.59
CA VAL A 105 -15.94 -8.10 13.71
C VAL A 105 -16.25 -6.80 14.44
N ALA A 106 -15.25 -5.95 14.69
CA ALA A 106 -15.46 -4.64 15.29
C ALA A 106 -16.39 -3.76 14.43
N ILE A 107 -16.22 -3.79 13.09
CA ILE A 107 -17.10 -3.09 12.15
C ILE A 107 -18.53 -3.63 12.19
N GLY A 108 -18.71 -4.95 12.24
CA GLY A 108 -20.03 -5.58 12.35
C GLY A 108 -20.77 -5.22 13.65
N ASN A 109 -20.02 -4.97 14.73
CA ASN A 109 -20.52 -4.60 16.04
C ASN A 109 -20.57 -3.08 16.30
N ALA A 110 -20.41 -2.26 15.25
CA ALA A 110 -20.41 -0.81 15.38
C ALA A 110 -21.70 -0.29 16.06
N PRO A 111 -21.60 0.75 16.92
CA PRO A 111 -22.77 1.41 17.50
C PRO A 111 -23.74 1.88 16.41
N ALA A 112 -25.05 1.84 16.67
CA ALA A 112 -26.07 2.13 15.67
C ALA A 112 -25.92 3.54 15.06
N GLU A 113 -25.55 4.50 15.90
CA GLU A 113 -25.29 5.90 15.56
C GLU A 113 -23.95 6.16 14.86
N ALA A 114 -23.02 5.20 14.88
CA ALA A 114 -21.65 5.37 14.39
C ALA A 114 -21.24 4.29 13.36
N ARG A 115 -22.22 3.64 12.72
CA ARG A 115 -21.96 2.64 11.67
C ARG A 115 -21.12 3.21 10.55
N VAL A 116 -20.14 2.42 10.10
CA VAL A 116 -19.32 2.78 8.94
C VAL A 116 -20.19 2.75 7.69
N LYS A 117 -20.13 3.81 6.88
CA LYS A 117 -20.85 3.86 5.61
C LYS A 117 -20.22 2.86 4.64
N THR A 118 -21.00 1.92 4.14
CA THR A 118 -20.57 0.96 3.12
C THR A 118 -21.00 1.41 1.71
N PRO A 119 -20.21 1.09 0.67
CA PRO A 119 -20.66 1.22 -0.73
C PRO A 119 -21.94 0.44 -0.97
N ARG A 120 -22.79 0.90 -1.90
CA ARG A 120 -23.99 0.14 -2.29
C ARG A 120 -23.59 -1.06 -3.15
N LEU A 121 -24.32 -2.17 -3.00
CA LEU A 121 -24.05 -3.39 -3.75
C LEU A 121 -24.04 -3.17 -5.26
N ASP A 122 -25.00 -2.37 -5.77
CA ASP A 122 -25.12 -2.07 -7.19
C ASP A 122 -23.95 -1.20 -7.71
N GLU A 123 -23.38 -0.33 -6.87
CA GLU A 123 -22.20 0.48 -7.22
C GLU A 123 -20.96 -0.40 -7.38
N LEU A 124 -20.77 -1.37 -6.46
CA LEU A 124 -19.67 -2.33 -6.58
C LEU A 124 -19.84 -3.23 -7.79
N ARG A 125 -21.07 -3.70 -8.08
CA ARG A 125 -21.36 -4.49 -9.28
C ARG A 125 -21.09 -3.72 -10.56
N ALA A 126 -21.51 -2.45 -10.65
CA ALA A 126 -21.21 -1.60 -11.79
C ALA A 126 -19.70 -1.40 -11.97
N THR A 127 -18.95 -1.27 -10.86
CA THR A 127 -17.48 -1.18 -10.89
C THR A 127 -16.84 -2.49 -11.39
N ILE A 128 -17.36 -3.65 -10.95
CA ILE A 128 -16.90 -4.97 -11.44
C ILE A 128 -17.22 -5.13 -12.93
N GLU A 129 -18.40 -4.72 -13.38
CA GLU A 129 -18.78 -4.81 -14.80
C GLU A 129 -17.84 -3.96 -15.67
N ALA A 130 -17.51 -2.75 -15.22
CA ALA A 130 -16.64 -1.84 -15.96
C ALA A 130 -15.15 -2.25 -15.91
N TYR A 131 -14.64 -2.66 -14.74
CA TYR A 131 -13.19 -2.76 -14.49
C TYR A 131 -12.75 -4.09 -13.88
N GLY A 132 -13.65 -5.06 -13.69
CA GLY A 132 -13.34 -6.32 -13.02
C GLY A 132 -12.22 -7.10 -13.71
N THR A 133 -12.14 -7.06 -15.04
CA THR A 133 -11.03 -7.67 -15.80
C THR A 133 -9.71 -6.98 -15.51
N ASP A 134 -9.67 -5.64 -15.47
CA ASP A 134 -8.45 -4.89 -15.17
C ASP A 134 -7.98 -5.12 -13.73
N ILE A 135 -8.92 -5.18 -12.78
CA ILE A 135 -8.62 -5.53 -11.37
C ILE A 135 -8.02 -6.93 -11.27
N LEU A 136 -8.64 -7.93 -11.92
CA LEU A 136 -8.13 -9.30 -11.91
C LEU A 136 -6.75 -9.39 -12.56
N LEU A 137 -6.53 -8.73 -13.70
CA LEU A 137 -5.23 -8.72 -14.37
C LEU A 137 -4.15 -8.04 -13.54
N ALA A 138 -4.46 -6.90 -12.90
CA ALA A 138 -3.50 -6.13 -12.12
C ALA A 138 -3.04 -6.86 -10.84
N THR A 139 -3.87 -7.77 -10.31
CA THR A 139 -3.59 -8.53 -9.08
C THR A 139 -2.89 -9.87 -9.33
N ILE A 140 -2.73 -10.30 -10.59
CA ILE A 140 -1.98 -11.52 -10.91
C ILE A 140 -0.51 -11.35 -10.51
N GLY A 141 -0.01 -12.28 -9.70
CA GLY A 141 1.38 -12.30 -9.25
C GLY A 141 1.69 -11.35 -8.10
N THR A 142 0.68 -10.71 -7.51
CA THR A 142 0.81 -9.85 -6.32
C THR A 142 0.20 -10.50 -5.09
N GLN A 143 0.38 -9.87 -3.93
CA GLN A 143 -0.25 -10.24 -2.65
C GLN A 143 -1.55 -9.49 -2.42
N VAL A 144 -2.18 -8.92 -3.44
CA VAL A 144 -3.35 -8.05 -3.29
C VAL A 144 -4.61 -8.78 -3.75
N SER A 145 -5.58 -8.92 -2.84
CA SER A 145 -6.88 -9.48 -3.21
C SER A 145 -7.61 -8.59 -4.22
N PRO A 146 -8.23 -9.15 -5.27
CA PRO A 146 -9.15 -8.40 -6.15
C PRO A 146 -10.27 -7.70 -5.36
N ALA A 147 -10.76 -8.32 -4.29
CA ALA A 147 -11.76 -7.71 -3.41
C ALA A 147 -11.21 -6.50 -2.64
N LEU A 148 -9.93 -6.53 -2.25
CA LEU A 148 -9.29 -5.37 -1.62
C LEU A 148 -9.14 -4.22 -2.62
N ALA A 149 -8.65 -4.50 -3.84
CA ALA A 149 -8.52 -3.48 -4.89
C ALA A 149 -9.88 -2.82 -5.20
N LEU A 150 -10.94 -3.62 -5.32
CA LEU A 150 -12.31 -3.11 -5.50
C LEU A 150 -12.77 -2.25 -4.32
N ALA A 151 -12.47 -2.65 -3.08
CA ALA A 151 -12.83 -1.90 -1.88
C ALA A 151 -12.13 -0.54 -1.81
N VAL A 152 -10.83 -0.50 -2.16
CA VAL A 152 -10.07 0.76 -2.27
C VAL A 152 -10.68 1.66 -3.34
N ILE A 153 -10.93 1.15 -4.56
CA ILE A 153 -11.58 1.94 -5.64
C ILE A 153 -12.92 2.54 -5.18
N ALA A 154 -13.72 1.76 -4.46
CA ALA A 154 -15.02 2.20 -3.98
C ALA A 154 -14.92 3.34 -2.96
N VAL A 155 -13.90 3.34 -2.09
CA VAL A 155 -13.68 4.41 -1.10
C VAL A 155 -13.02 5.63 -1.73
N GLU A 156 -12.06 5.43 -2.63
CA GLU A 156 -11.27 6.50 -3.24
C GLU A 156 -12.08 7.33 -4.24
N SER A 157 -12.72 6.67 -5.20
CA SER A 157 -13.40 7.35 -6.31
C SER A 157 -14.88 7.01 -6.42
N GLY A 158 -15.33 5.93 -5.77
CA GLY A 158 -16.66 5.35 -6.01
C GLY A 158 -16.80 4.81 -7.43
N GLY A 159 -15.70 4.37 -8.05
CA GLY A 159 -15.68 3.84 -9.42
C GLY A 159 -15.59 4.91 -10.52
N ARG A 160 -15.31 6.17 -10.18
CA ARG A 160 -15.14 7.27 -11.16
C ARG A 160 -13.69 7.33 -11.65
N SER A 161 -13.45 6.94 -12.90
CA SER A 161 -12.10 6.92 -13.48
C SER A 161 -11.52 8.30 -13.79
N ASP A 162 -12.37 9.32 -13.89
CA ASP A 162 -12.00 10.72 -14.13
C ASP A 162 -11.91 11.55 -12.84
N ALA A 163 -11.96 10.91 -11.66
CA ALA A 163 -11.91 11.61 -10.38
C ALA A 163 -10.56 12.31 -10.16
N VAL A 164 -10.62 13.59 -9.80
CA VAL A 164 -9.46 14.37 -9.37
C VAL A 164 -9.79 15.07 -8.05
N SER A 165 -9.02 14.81 -7.00
CA SER A 165 -9.21 15.48 -5.71
C SER A 165 -8.62 16.89 -5.72
N SER A 166 -8.98 17.70 -4.73
CA SER A 166 -8.38 19.03 -4.53
C SER A 166 -6.88 18.99 -4.23
N ALA A 167 -6.38 17.86 -3.71
CA ALA A 167 -4.95 17.66 -3.46
C ALA A 167 -4.20 17.16 -4.71
N GLY A 168 -4.92 16.82 -5.79
CA GLY A 168 -4.33 16.34 -7.04
C GLY A 168 -4.22 14.82 -7.16
N ALA A 169 -4.85 14.06 -6.25
CA ALA A 169 -4.98 12.61 -6.41
C ALA A 169 -5.91 12.28 -7.60
N GLN A 170 -5.56 11.28 -8.41
CA GLN A 170 -6.18 11.04 -9.72
C GLN A 170 -6.67 9.60 -9.92
N GLY A 171 -7.79 9.48 -10.62
CA GLY A 171 -8.34 8.23 -11.13
C GLY A 171 -9.02 7.35 -10.09
N LEU A 172 -9.23 6.09 -10.48
CA LEU A 172 -10.02 5.10 -9.72
C LEU A 172 -9.50 4.85 -8.30
N MET A 173 -8.19 4.76 -8.16
CA MET A 173 -7.48 4.47 -6.91
C MET A 173 -6.82 5.72 -6.30
N GLN A 174 -7.18 6.91 -6.80
CA GLN A 174 -6.73 8.23 -6.29
C GLN A 174 -5.23 8.28 -6.00
N LEU A 175 -4.42 8.03 -7.02
CA LEU A 175 -2.96 8.10 -6.88
C LEU A 175 -2.51 9.55 -6.93
N MET A 176 -1.69 9.95 -5.95
CA MET A 176 -0.96 11.21 -6.03
C MET A 176 0.04 11.17 -7.20
N PRO A 177 0.35 12.30 -7.86
CA PRO A 177 1.22 12.30 -9.04
C PRO A 177 2.58 11.63 -8.82
N ALA A 178 3.22 11.86 -7.68
CA ALA A 178 4.49 11.22 -7.32
C ALA A 178 4.36 9.70 -7.11
N THR A 179 3.23 9.24 -6.57
CA THR A 179 2.91 7.81 -6.43
C THR A 179 2.66 7.18 -7.79
N ALA A 180 1.88 7.84 -8.65
CA ALA A 180 1.61 7.41 -10.01
C ALA A 180 2.93 7.23 -10.81
N GLU A 181 3.83 8.20 -10.74
CA GLU A 181 5.17 8.12 -11.35
C GLU A 181 5.98 6.95 -10.78
N ARG A 182 6.10 6.85 -9.45
CA ARG A 182 6.88 5.79 -8.79
C ARG A 182 6.41 4.40 -9.16
N PHE A 183 5.10 4.22 -9.31
CA PHE A 183 4.50 2.93 -9.62
C PHE A 183 4.17 2.78 -11.11
N GLY A 184 4.78 3.56 -12.00
CA GLY A 184 4.75 3.34 -13.45
C GLY A 184 3.36 3.46 -14.06
N VAL A 185 2.63 4.51 -13.70
CA VAL A 185 1.35 4.88 -14.30
C VAL A 185 1.61 5.85 -15.45
N ASP A 186 1.23 5.46 -16.66
CA ASP A 186 1.40 6.30 -17.86
C ASP A 186 0.36 7.43 -17.89
N ASP A 187 -0.93 7.10 -17.74
CA ASP A 187 -2.01 8.08 -17.56
C ASP A 187 -2.90 7.70 -16.37
N PRO A 188 -2.91 8.48 -15.27
CA PRO A 188 -3.70 8.14 -14.08
C PRO A 188 -5.20 8.28 -14.27
N LEU A 189 -5.70 8.84 -15.38
CA LEU A 189 -7.13 8.89 -15.72
C LEU A 189 -7.55 7.73 -16.64
N VAL A 190 -6.60 6.93 -17.13
CA VAL A 190 -6.87 5.65 -17.80
C VAL A 190 -7.03 4.57 -16.74
N ALA A 191 -8.22 3.95 -16.70
CA ALA A 191 -8.59 2.99 -15.66
C ALA A 191 -7.57 1.86 -15.48
N LYS A 192 -7.14 1.23 -16.57
CA LYS A 192 -6.16 0.13 -16.55
C LYS A 192 -4.82 0.55 -15.94
N ASP A 193 -4.31 1.72 -16.32
CA ASP A 193 -3.01 2.21 -15.86
C ASP A 193 -3.08 2.59 -14.37
N ASN A 194 -4.16 3.27 -13.98
CA ASN A 194 -4.41 3.65 -12.59
C ASN A 194 -4.59 2.44 -11.67
N ILE A 195 -5.39 1.44 -12.07
CA ILE A 195 -5.57 0.19 -11.32
C ILE A 195 -4.24 -0.55 -11.22
N GLY A 196 -3.49 -0.66 -12.32
CA GLY A 196 -2.18 -1.29 -12.33
C GLY A 196 -1.20 -0.65 -11.35
N GLY A 197 -1.11 0.68 -11.35
CA GLY A 197 -0.25 1.42 -10.43
C GLY A 197 -0.69 1.30 -8.97
N GLY A 198 -2.00 1.42 -8.71
CA GLY A 198 -2.53 1.33 -7.35
C GLY A 198 -2.39 -0.06 -6.75
N VAL A 199 -2.55 -1.12 -7.55
CA VAL A 199 -2.28 -2.49 -7.10
C VAL A 199 -0.79 -2.72 -6.83
N ARG A 200 0.12 -2.19 -7.66
CA ARG A 200 1.57 -2.24 -7.37
C ARG A 200 1.92 -1.48 -6.09
N PHE A 201 1.27 -0.35 -5.83
CA PHE A 201 1.46 0.38 -4.59
C PHE A 201 0.97 -0.43 -3.38
N LEU A 202 -0.23 -1.01 -3.45
CA LEU A 202 -0.74 -1.90 -2.41
C LEU A 202 0.21 -3.09 -2.17
N ASP A 203 0.72 -3.74 -3.22
CA ASP A 203 1.64 -4.87 -3.08
C ASP A 203 2.97 -4.50 -2.41
N PHE A 204 3.49 -3.30 -2.72
CA PHE A 204 4.62 -2.72 -2.01
C PHE A 204 4.30 -2.56 -0.52
N LEU A 205 3.13 -2.00 -0.17
CA LEU A 205 2.70 -1.83 1.21
C LEU A 205 2.47 -3.16 1.93
N MET A 206 1.95 -4.19 1.24
CA MET A 206 1.81 -5.54 1.78
C MET A 206 3.15 -6.09 2.22
N THR A 207 4.20 -5.84 1.44
CA THR A 207 5.57 -6.26 1.77
C THR A 207 6.12 -5.44 2.93
N GLU A 208 5.96 -4.12 2.89
CA GLU A 208 6.49 -3.20 3.91
C GLU A 208 5.90 -3.46 5.31
N PHE A 209 4.62 -3.81 5.38
CA PHE A 209 3.89 -3.94 6.64
C PHE A 209 3.48 -5.38 6.96
N ASP A 210 4.22 -6.37 6.46
CA ASP A 210 4.00 -7.81 6.66
C ASP A 210 2.51 -8.22 6.54
N ARG A 211 1.84 -7.70 5.51
CA ARG A 211 0.45 -7.98 5.17
C ARG A 211 -0.54 -7.62 6.28
N ASP A 212 -0.18 -6.71 7.18
CA ASP A 212 -1.09 -6.16 8.18
C ASP A 212 -2.15 -5.25 7.51
N PRO A 213 -3.45 -5.57 7.61
CA PRO A 213 -4.49 -4.81 6.93
C PRO A 213 -4.64 -3.38 7.42
N ILE A 214 -4.33 -3.11 8.68
CA ILE A 214 -4.51 -1.79 9.27
C ILE A 214 -3.40 -0.86 8.79
N LEU A 215 -2.15 -1.33 8.82
CA LEU A 215 -0.99 -0.55 8.40
C LEU A 215 -0.91 -0.40 6.89
N VAL A 216 -1.26 -1.43 6.11
CA VAL A 216 -1.34 -1.34 4.64
C VAL A 216 -2.33 -0.24 4.24
N LEU A 217 -3.54 -0.25 4.80
CA LEU A 217 -4.55 0.75 4.47
C LEU A 217 -4.18 2.14 4.97
N ALA A 218 -3.59 2.24 6.17
CA ALA A 218 -3.11 3.51 6.69
C ALA A 218 -1.97 4.08 5.84
N GLY A 219 -1.02 3.24 5.42
CA GLY A 219 0.09 3.65 4.56
C GLY A 219 -0.35 4.04 3.15
N TYR A 220 -1.42 3.41 2.63
CA TYR A 220 -2.00 3.81 1.35
C TYR A 220 -2.53 5.26 1.39
N ASN A 221 -3.23 5.63 2.46
CA ASN A 221 -3.83 6.97 2.60
C ASN A 221 -2.84 8.03 3.12
N ALA A 222 -2.05 7.71 4.14
CA ALA A 222 -1.15 8.67 4.80
C ALA A 222 0.28 8.69 4.22
N GLY A 223 0.58 7.79 3.28
CA GLY A 223 1.94 7.50 2.83
C GLY A 223 2.68 6.55 3.78
N GLU A 224 3.49 5.66 3.22
CA GLU A 224 4.20 4.61 3.94
C GLU A 224 5.14 5.16 5.03
N ASN A 225 5.77 6.31 4.79
CA ASN A 225 6.71 6.92 5.72
C ASN A 225 6.04 7.45 6.99
N SER A 226 4.73 7.69 6.96
CA SER A 226 3.98 8.17 8.12
C SER A 226 3.83 7.09 9.19
N ILE A 227 3.89 5.81 8.82
CA ILE A 227 3.74 4.68 9.75
C ILE A 227 4.91 4.58 10.74
N PRO A 228 6.18 4.44 10.29
CA PRO A 228 7.31 4.40 11.21
C PRO A 228 7.54 5.75 11.93
N ALA A 229 7.11 6.87 11.34
CA ALA A 229 7.21 8.18 12.00
C ALA A 229 6.30 8.32 13.23
N HIS A 230 5.27 7.47 13.36
CA HIS A 230 4.30 7.50 14.45
C HIS A 230 4.19 6.16 15.20
N ASP A 231 5.12 5.23 14.97
CA ASP A 231 5.11 3.88 15.54
C ASP A 231 3.77 3.14 15.31
N GLY A 232 3.09 3.41 14.18
CA GLY A 232 1.75 2.89 13.89
C GLY A 232 0.92 3.82 13.01
N VAL A 233 -0.40 3.67 13.06
CA VAL A 233 -1.32 4.52 12.30
C VAL A 233 -1.21 5.97 12.80
N PRO A 234 -0.93 6.97 11.94
CA PRO A 234 -0.79 8.35 12.39
C PRO A 234 -2.10 8.89 12.99
N PRO A 235 -2.05 9.90 13.88
CA PRO A 235 -3.24 10.50 14.49
C PRO A 235 -3.96 11.48 13.54
N PHE A 236 -3.97 11.18 12.24
CA PHE A 236 -4.68 11.96 11.23
C PHE A 236 -6.14 11.51 11.18
N ALA A 237 -7.09 12.41 11.46
CA ALA A 237 -8.50 12.07 11.46
C ALA A 237 -8.96 11.41 10.13
N GLU A 238 -8.42 11.88 9.00
CA GLU A 238 -8.69 11.30 7.68
C GLU A 238 -8.26 9.84 7.60
N THR A 239 -7.02 9.52 7.95
CA THR A 239 -6.48 8.15 7.92
C THR A 239 -7.18 7.25 8.93
N ARG A 240 -7.46 7.78 10.11
CA ARG A 240 -8.21 7.09 11.17
C ARG A 240 -9.64 6.76 10.76
N ASP A 241 -10.24 7.58 9.89
CA ASP A 241 -11.53 7.29 9.32
C ASP A 241 -11.45 6.45 8.04
N TYR A 242 -10.34 6.50 7.31
CA TYR A 242 -10.12 5.79 6.05
C TYR A 242 -10.07 4.27 6.23
N VAL A 243 -9.25 3.80 7.19
CA VAL A 243 -9.06 2.36 7.44
C VAL A 243 -10.40 1.62 7.66
N PRO A 244 -11.27 2.02 8.61
CA PRO A 244 -12.54 1.33 8.81
C PRO A 244 -13.47 1.44 7.58
N LYS A 245 -13.43 2.53 6.79
CA LYS A 245 -14.21 2.64 5.54
C LYS A 245 -13.80 1.58 4.52
N VAL A 246 -12.50 1.40 4.30
CA VAL A 246 -12.03 0.40 3.32
C VAL A 246 -12.30 -1.02 3.82
N LEU A 247 -12.12 -1.30 5.11
CA LEU A 247 -12.47 -2.61 5.68
C LEU A 247 -13.97 -2.91 5.56
N ALA A 248 -14.83 -1.91 5.79
CA ALA A 248 -16.27 -2.05 5.60
C ALA A 248 -16.63 -2.29 4.12
N ALA A 249 -15.96 -1.59 3.19
CA ALA A 249 -16.10 -1.83 1.76
C ALA A 249 -15.59 -3.22 1.35
N PHE A 250 -14.48 -3.69 1.95
CA PHE A 250 -13.93 -5.02 1.73
C PHE A 250 -14.89 -6.12 2.17
N GLN A 251 -15.60 -5.94 3.29
CA GLN A 251 -16.63 -6.89 3.75
C GLN A 251 -17.73 -7.10 2.71
N VAL A 252 -18.12 -6.04 1.98
CA VAL A 252 -19.11 -6.14 0.89
C VAL A 252 -18.47 -6.72 -0.37
N ALA A 253 -17.26 -6.25 -0.73
CA ALA A 253 -16.55 -6.69 -1.92
C ALA A 253 -16.20 -8.18 -1.89
N LYS A 254 -15.74 -8.71 -0.75
CA LYS A 254 -15.41 -10.13 -0.59
C LYS A 254 -16.63 -11.05 -0.78
N ALA A 255 -17.82 -10.57 -0.44
CA ALA A 255 -19.07 -11.31 -0.62
C ALA A 255 -19.53 -11.36 -2.10
N LEU A 256 -18.94 -10.54 -2.98
CA LEU A 256 -19.14 -10.59 -4.43
C LEU A 256 -18.20 -11.58 -5.11
N CYS A 257 -17.24 -12.17 -4.40
CA CYS A 257 -16.40 -13.24 -4.92
C CYS A 257 -17.15 -14.58 -4.91
N VAL A 258 -16.84 -15.46 -5.87
CA VAL A 258 -17.35 -16.85 -5.91
C VAL A 258 -16.97 -17.60 -4.63
N THR A 259 -15.71 -17.44 -4.21
CA THR A 259 -15.21 -17.88 -2.91
C THR A 259 -14.74 -16.64 -2.16
N PRO A 260 -15.42 -16.24 -1.07
CA PRO A 260 -15.01 -15.08 -0.30
C PRO A 260 -13.61 -15.26 0.30
N PRO A 261 -12.65 -14.35 0.03
CA PRO A 261 -11.30 -14.41 0.60
C PRO A 261 -11.32 -14.27 2.13
N GLU A 262 -10.45 -14.98 2.86
CA GLU A 262 -10.34 -14.83 4.31
C GLU A 262 -9.44 -13.65 4.68
N LEU A 263 -8.31 -13.50 3.99
CA LEU A 263 -7.34 -12.42 4.12
C LEU A 263 -7.44 -11.39 2.99
N ILE A 264 -6.90 -10.19 3.22
CA ILE A 264 -6.74 -9.15 2.18
C ILE A 264 -5.72 -9.55 1.10
N THR A 265 -4.99 -10.64 1.32
CA THR A 265 -4.02 -11.23 0.38
C THR A 265 -4.60 -12.34 -0.47
N ASP A 266 -5.79 -12.84 -0.13
CA ASP A 266 -6.34 -14.01 -0.81
C ASP A 266 -6.93 -13.60 -2.16
N GLY A 267 -6.53 -14.34 -3.20
CA GLY A 267 -7.10 -14.21 -4.53
C GLY A 267 -8.58 -14.56 -4.52
N CYS A 268 -9.36 -13.90 -5.39
CA CYS A 268 -10.76 -14.24 -5.60
C CYS A 268 -11.16 -13.98 -7.05
N VAL A 269 -12.25 -14.60 -7.50
CA VAL A 269 -12.89 -14.30 -8.78
C VAL A 269 -14.27 -13.72 -8.48
N PHE A 270 -14.62 -12.59 -9.08
CA PHE A 270 -15.96 -12.01 -8.91
C PHE A 270 -17.03 -12.92 -9.54
N ALA A 271 -18.14 -13.11 -8.81
CA ALA A 271 -19.29 -13.83 -9.32
C ALA A 271 -19.94 -13.06 -10.47
N ARG A 272 -20.30 -13.76 -11.55
CA ARG A 272 -21.16 -13.19 -12.60
C ARG A 272 -22.61 -13.32 -12.15
N HIS A 273 -23.32 -12.20 -12.12
CA HIS A 273 -24.74 -12.13 -11.80
C HIS A 273 -25.53 -11.58 -12.97
#